data_AF-A0A2R6Q614-F1
#
_entry.id   AF-A0A2R6Q614-F1
#
_cell.length_a   1.000
_cell.length_b   1.000
_cell.length_c   1.000
_cell.angle_alpha   90.00
_cell.angle_beta   90.00
_cell.angle_gamma   90.00
#
_symmetry.space_group_name_H-M   'P 1'
#
loop_
_entity.id
_entity.type
_entity.pdbx_description
1 polymer ?
#
loop_
_entity_poly.entity_id
_entity_poly.type
_entity_poly.pdbx_seq_one_letter_code
_entity_poly.pdbx_strand_id
1 'polypeptide(L)'
;MTTGVAETPLDYGARHIDPGKAMNPGLVYDIEARDYINYLCGMNYTTKQIKVITGRSHYSCDQASLDLNYPSVIILLNNTDTTSYTFKRVLTNVVNSQTVYHAVVKAPLGMKVVVEPPTIAFTGKYSKARFDVTVEVDIGDAGPTSDIVSYGYLIWNEVNGMHVVRSPIVAACAP
;
A
#
# COMPACT_ATOMS: atom_id res chain seq x y z
N MET A 1 12.30 21.67 -23.98
CA MET A 1 13.36 20.98 -23.21
C MET A 1 12.68 20.33 -22.02
N THR A 2 12.56 19.00 -22.00
CA THR A 2 12.12 18.27 -20.81
C THR A 2 13.29 18.27 -19.84
N THR A 3 13.17 18.97 -18.71
CA THR A 3 14.07 18.81 -17.58
C THR A 3 13.92 17.36 -17.13
N GLY A 4 14.87 16.50 -17.50
CA GLY A 4 14.79 15.04 -17.38
C GLY A 4 14.88 14.52 -15.94
N VAL A 5 14.06 15.05 -15.04
CA VAL A 5 13.83 14.46 -13.72
C VAL A 5 12.79 13.35 -13.91
N ALA A 6 13.16 12.12 -13.55
CA ALA A 6 12.22 11.01 -13.59
C ALA A 6 11.13 11.24 -12.54
N GLU A 7 9.87 11.35 -12.97
CA GLU A 7 8.74 11.47 -12.08
C GLU A 7 8.59 10.22 -11.18
N THR A 8 8.13 10.44 -9.96
CA THR A 8 8.00 9.46 -8.90
C THR A 8 6.54 9.22 -8.52
N PRO A 9 6.22 8.17 -7.76
CA PRO A 9 4.88 8.00 -7.22
C PRO A 9 4.42 9.14 -6.29
N LEU A 10 5.31 10.02 -5.79
CA LEU A 10 4.86 11.23 -5.07
C LEU A 10 4.34 12.31 -6.02
N ASP A 11 4.74 12.29 -7.29
CA ASP A 11 4.29 13.25 -8.31
C ASP A 11 2.94 12.84 -8.92
N TYR A 12 2.75 11.54 -9.20
CA TYR A 12 1.58 11.04 -9.95
C TYR A 12 0.83 9.87 -9.29
N GLY A 13 1.23 9.43 -8.09
CA GLY A 13 0.61 8.29 -7.42
C GLY A 13 0.76 6.97 -8.17
N ALA A 14 -0.37 6.32 -8.48
CA ALA A 14 -0.41 5.02 -9.13
C ALA A 14 -0.19 5.05 -10.66
N ARG A 15 0.10 6.23 -11.23
CA ARG A 15 0.22 6.58 -12.67
C ARG A 15 -1.10 7.06 -13.28
N HIS A 16 -1.02 7.53 -14.53
CA HIS A 16 -2.15 7.94 -15.34
C HIS A 16 -3.25 6.86 -15.42
N ILE A 17 -4.51 7.32 -15.40
CA ILE A 17 -5.70 6.47 -15.39
C ILE A 17 -5.81 5.63 -16.67
N ASP A 18 -6.19 4.37 -16.51
CA ASP A 18 -6.61 3.48 -17.59
C ASP A 18 -8.06 3.04 -17.29
N PRO A 19 -9.07 3.72 -17.88
CA PRO A 19 -10.48 3.43 -17.59
C PRO A 19 -10.88 2.01 -17.97
N GLY A 20 -10.32 1.45 -19.05
CA GLY A 20 -10.62 0.10 -19.51
C GLY A 20 -10.22 -0.95 -18.47
N LYS A 21 -9.03 -0.81 -17.89
CA LYS A 21 -8.58 -1.69 -16.79
C LYS A 21 -9.28 -1.41 -15.47
N ALA A 22 -9.64 -0.16 -15.19
CA ALA A 22 -10.33 0.20 -13.95
C ALA A 22 -11.74 -0.41 -13.85
N MET A 23 -12.43 -0.61 -14.98
CA MET A 23 -13.76 -1.23 -15.02
C MET A 23 -13.76 -2.71 -14.62
N ASN A 24 -12.63 -3.40 -14.78
CA ASN A 24 -12.47 -4.79 -14.38
C ASN A 24 -11.05 -5.03 -13.81
N PRO A 25 -10.82 -4.63 -12.54
CA PRO A 25 -9.47 -4.60 -11.97
C PRO A 25 -8.97 -5.97 -11.47
N GLY A 26 -9.83 -6.99 -11.44
CA GLY A 26 -9.52 -8.30 -10.87
C GLY A 26 -9.59 -8.32 -9.34
N LEU A 27 -8.76 -7.51 -8.67
CA LEU A 27 -8.75 -7.37 -7.21
C LEU A 27 -8.91 -5.92 -6.77
N VAL A 28 -9.42 -5.72 -5.55
CA VAL A 28 -9.53 -4.40 -4.90
C VAL A 28 -9.02 -4.44 -3.46
N TYR A 29 -8.48 -3.31 -3.01
CA TYR A 29 -8.20 -3.03 -1.61
C TYR A 29 -9.44 -2.38 -1.01
N ASP A 30 -10.32 -3.19 -0.43
CA ASP A 30 -11.61 -2.74 0.08
C ASP A 30 -11.47 -2.12 1.48
N ILE A 31 -12.26 -1.09 1.77
CA ILE A 31 -12.20 -0.34 3.03
C ILE A 31 -13.55 0.29 3.38
N GLU A 32 -13.87 0.34 4.68
CA GLU A 32 -15.10 0.90 5.21
C GLU A 32 -14.86 2.15 6.07
N ALA A 33 -15.91 2.93 6.33
CA ALA A 33 -15.83 4.11 7.18
C ALA A 33 -15.27 3.81 8.59
N ARG A 34 -15.49 2.60 9.11
CA ARG A 34 -14.96 2.17 10.41
C ARG A 34 -13.44 2.04 10.40
N ASP A 35 -12.84 1.64 9.29
CA ASP A 35 -11.38 1.50 9.18
C ASP A 35 -10.69 2.87 9.28
N TYR A 36 -11.30 3.92 8.73
CA TYR A 36 -10.82 5.30 8.91
C TYR A 36 -10.93 5.77 10.37
N ILE A 37 -11.99 5.37 11.09
CA ILE A 37 -12.11 5.68 12.53
C ILE A 37 -11.02 4.97 13.32
N ASN A 38 -10.80 3.68 13.05
CA ASN A 38 -9.73 2.89 13.65
C ASN A 38 -8.35 3.51 13.37
N TYR A 39 -8.15 4.06 12.18
CA TYR A 39 -6.94 4.78 11.79
C TYR A 39 -6.75 6.08 12.58
N LEU A 40 -7.79 6.90 12.71
CA LEU A 40 -7.76 8.09 13.56
C LEU A 40 -7.48 7.75 15.03
N CYS A 41 -8.08 6.66 15.55
CA CYS A 41 -7.76 6.15 16.88
C CYS A 41 -6.28 5.74 16.99
N GLY A 42 -5.74 5.03 15.99
CA GLY A 42 -4.34 4.61 15.95
C GLY A 42 -3.36 5.80 15.91
N MET A 43 -3.76 6.91 15.28
CA MET A 43 -3.01 8.17 15.29
C MET A 43 -3.17 8.99 16.59
N ASN A 44 -3.81 8.43 17.63
CA ASN A 44 -4.04 9.09 18.92
C ASN A 44 -4.88 10.38 18.84
N TYR A 45 -5.81 10.48 17.88
CA TYR A 45 -6.76 11.59 17.85
C TYR A 45 -7.70 11.52 19.05
N THR A 46 -7.97 12.66 19.67
CA THR A 46 -8.91 12.76 20.80
C THR A 46 -10.35 12.53 20.34
N THR A 47 -11.22 12.17 21.28
CA THR A 47 -12.66 11.98 20.99
C THR A 47 -13.31 13.20 20.35
N LYS A 48 -12.89 14.40 20.77
CA LYS A 48 -13.39 15.65 20.18
C LYS A 48 -12.94 15.81 18.73
N GLN A 49 -11.67 15.54 18.41
CA GLN A 49 -11.16 15.64 17.04
C GLN A 49 -11.82 14.61 16.11
N ILE A 50 -11.96 13.36 16.54
CA ILE A 50 -12.63 12.32 15.74
C ILE A 50 -14.09 12.69 15.49
N LYS A 51 -14.80 13.23 16.49
CA LYS A 51 -16.19 13.69 16.31
C LYS A 51 -16.29 14.83 15.28
N VAL A 52 -15.33 15.77 15.28
CA VAL A 52 -15.29 16.85 14.28
C VAL A 52 -15.05 16.31 12.88
N ILE A 53 -14.14 15.34 12.71
CA ILE A 53 -13.77 14.77 11.41
C ILE A 53 -14.88 13.87 10.86
N THR A 54 -15.46 13.01 11.70
CA THR A 54 -16.34 11.91 11.26
C THR A 54 -17.82 12.22 11.44
N GLY A 55 -18.17 13.26 12.21
CA GLY A 55 -19.54 13.54 12.63
C GLY A 55 -20.14 12.51 13.59
N ARG A 56 -19.37 11.49 14.01
CA ARG A 56 -19.86 10.39 14.86
C ARG A 56 -19.50 10.62 16.33
N SER A 57 -20.50 10.46 17.19
CA SER A 57 -20.34 10.49 18.65
C SER A 57 -20.22 9.12 19.28
N HIS A 58 -20.67 8.06 18.58
CA HIS A 58 -20.63 6.68 19.07
C HIS A 58 -19.74 5.84 18.15
N TYR A 59 -18.56 5.49 18.66
CA TYR A 59 -17.62 4.58 18.03
C TYR A 59 -16.74 3.96 19.12
N SER A 60 -16.03 2.89 18.76
CA SER A 60 -15.05 2.22 19.62
C SER A 60 -13.67 2.32 18.98
N CYS A 61 -12.63 2.44 19.80
CA CYS A 61 -11.22 2.37 19.40
C CYS A 61 -10.57 1.01 19.73
N ASP A 62 -11.36 -0.04 19.99
CA ASP A 62 -10.83 -1.37 20.36
C ASP A 62 -9.97 -2.00 19.25
N GLN A 63 -10.14 -1.52 18.02
CA GLN A 63 -9.40 -1.97 16.83
C GLN A 63 -8.51 -0.87 16.25
N ALA A 64 -8.02 0.05 17.10
CA ALA A 64 -7.10 1.11 16.68
C ALA A 64 -5.90 0.53 15.92
N SER A 65 -5.61 1.08 14.74
CA SER A 65 -4.57 0.56 13.85
C SER A 65 -4.05 1.64 12.91
N LEU A 66 -2.74 1.71 12.69
CA LEU A 66 -2.14 2.56 11.65
C LEU A 66 -2.10 1.87 10.27
N ASP A 67 -2.45 0.59 10.20
CA ASP A 67 -2.44 -0.20 8.97
C ASP A 67 -3.77 -0.05 8.21
N LEU A 68 -3.91 1.05 7.46
CA LEU A 68 -5.02 1.23 6.53
C LEU A 68 -4.87 0.27 5.32
N ASN A 69 -5.96 -0.35 4.87
CA ASN A 69 -5.94 -1.23 3.69
C ASN A 69 -5.85 -0.43 2.37
N TYR A 70 -4.74 0.29 2.18
CA TYR A 70 -4.55 1.26 1.10
C TYR A 70 -3.76 0.64 -0.08
N PRO A 71 -4.07 1.00 -1.35
CA PRO A 71 -3.44 0.40 -2.54
C PRO A 71 -2.01 0.88 -2.83
N SER A 72 -1.35 1.53 -1.86
CA SER A 72 0.06 1.90 -1.89
C SER A 72 0.67 1.82 -0.48
N VAL A 73 1.99 1.84 -0.41
CA VAL A 73 2.74 1.91 0.86
C VAL A 73 3.81 2.99 0.77
N ILE A 74 4.02 3.67 1.90
CA ILE A 74 5.12 4.61 2.08
C ILE A 74 5.83 4.28 3.40
N ILE A 75 7.15 4.19 3.35
CA ILE A 75 8.01 4.05 4.53
C ILE A 75 8.79 5.35 4.71
N LEU A 76 8.71 5.92 5.92
CA LEU A 76 9.42 7.13 6.28
C LEU A 76 10.68 6.76 7.08
N LEU A 77 11.84 7.24 6.64
CA LEU A 77 13.11 7.07 7.33
C LEU A 77 13.25 8.16 8.39
N ASN A 78 13.57 7.76 9.63
CA ASN A 78 13.71 8.64 10.79
C ASN A 78 15.18 8.86 11.17
N ASN A 79 15.97 9.43 10.27
CA ASN A 79 17.41 9.71 10.48
C ASN A 79 18.24 8.49 10.94
N THR A 80 17.77 7.28 10.63
CA THR A 80 18.48 6.02 10.84
C THR A 80 18.92 5.46 9.49
N ASP A 81 20.07 4.80 9.48
CA ASP A 81 20.65 4.23 8.24
C ASP A 81 19.79 3.11 7.67
N THR A 82 19.02 2.43 8.54
CA THR A 82 18.10 1.36 8.15
C THR A 82 16.71 1.58 8.78
N THR A 83 15.65 1.34 8.01
CA THR A 83 14.25 1.32 8.48
C THR A 83 13.53 0.10 7.91
N SER A 84 12.77 -0.61 8.74
CA SER A 84 11.96 -1.75 8.32
C SER A 84 10.54 -1.65 8.88
N TYR A 85 9.54 -1.90 8.03
CA TYR A 85 8.13 -1.91 8.43
C TYR A 85 7.34 -2.97 7.66
N THR A 86 6.40 -3.62 8.34
CA THR A 86 5.48 -4.60 7.75
C THR A 86 4.09 -4.02 7.64
N PHE A 87 3.62 -3.83 6.41
CA PHE A 87 2.28 -3.37 6.09
C PHE A 87 1.33 -4.54 5.93
N LYS A 88 0.21 -4.52 6.64
CA LYS A 88 -0.84 -5.55 6.52
C LYS A 88 -1.88 -5.15 5.49
N ARG A 89 -2.19 -6.03 4.55
CA ARG A 89 -3.13 -5.75 3.46
C ARG A 89 -4.11 -6.89 3.24
N VAL A 90 -5.26 -6.53 2.69
CA VAL A 90 -6.34 -7.46 2.34
C VAL A 90 -6.81 -7.15 0.93
N LEU A 91 -6.70 -8.14 0.04
CA LEU A 91 -7.27 -8.07 -1.30
C LEU A 91 -8.62 -8.78 -1.32
N THR A 92 -9.55 -8.21 -2.06
CA THR A 92 -10.86 -8.80 -2.36
C THR A 92 -10.94 -9.11 -3.84
N ASN A 93 -11.29 -10.35 -4.21
CA ASN A 93 -11.54 -10.71 -5.60
C ASN A 93 -12.88 -10.14 -6.08
N VAL A 94 -12.89 -9.44 -7.21
CA VAL A 94 -14.14 -8.91 -7.82
C VAL A 94 -14.58 -9.69 -9.06
N VAL A 95 -13.80 -10.69 -9.49
CA VAL A 95 -14.13 -11.59 -10.60
C VAL A 95 -15.10 -12.68 -10.14
N ASN A 96 -16.08 -13.02 -10.99
CA ASN A 96 -17.07 -14.09 -10.76
C ASN A 96 -16.48 -15.52 -10.91
N SER A 97 -15.21 -15.75 -10.59
CA SER A 97 -14.55 -17.05 -10.72
C SER A 97 -13.47 -17.25 -9.67
N GLN A 98 -12.98 -18.48 -9.56
CA GLN A 98 -11.75 -18.76 -8.83
C GLN A 98 -10.56 -18.15 -9.57
N THR A 99 -9.66 -17.53 -8.82
CA THR A 99 -8.48 -16.84 -9.37
C THR A 99 -7.30 -17.03 -8.44
N VAL A 100 -6.10 -17.18 -9.01
CA VAL A 100 -4.84 -17.26 -8.27
C VAL A 100 -3.93 -16.15 -8.76
N TYR A 101 -3.21 -15.51 -7.85
CA TYR A 101 -2.26 -14.44 -8.18
C TYR A 101 -0.89 -14.71 -7.55
N HIS A 102 0.16 -14.37 -8.29
CA HIS A 102 1.55 -14.36 -7.78
C HIS A 102 2.05 -12.94 -7.61
N ALA A 103 2.71 -12.68 -6.49
CA ALA A 103 3.36 -11.42 -6.20
C ALA A 103 4.66 -11.28 -6.99
N VAL A 104 4.86 -10.11 -7.59
CA VAL A 104 6.09 -9.69 -8.25
C VAL A 104 6.49 -8.34 -7.70
N VAL A 105 7.71 -8.25 -7.18
CA VAL A 105 8.28 -7.01 -6.66
C VAL A 105 9.24 -6.42 -7.69
N LYS A 106 9.11 -5.12 -7.94
CA LYS A 106 10.10 -4.31 -8.65
C LYS A 106 10.62 -3.25 -7.71
N ALA A 107 11.77 -3.48 -7.10
CA ALA A 107 12.41 -2.56 -6.15
C ALA A 107 13.85 -2.23 -6.61
N PRO A 108 14.33 -1.00 -6.38
CA PRO A 108 15.71 -0.61 -6.68
C PRO A 108 16.69 -1.19 -5.65
N LEU A 109 17.98 -1.10 -5.94
CA LEU A 109 19.04 -1.47 -4.99
C LEU A 109 18.89 -0.66 -3.69
N GLY A 110 19.08 -1.30 -2.54
CA GLY A 110 18.90 -0.69 -1.21
C GLY A 110 17.47 -0.73 -0.66
N MET A 111 16.48 -1.14 -1.47
CA MET A 111 15.13 -1.44 -1.02
C MET A 111 14.85 -2.94 -1.14
N LYS A 112 14.63 -3.59 -0.02
CA LYS A 112 14.20 -4.99 0.05
C LYS A 112 12.73 -5.05 0.40
N VAL A 113 11.95 -5.73 -0.45
CA VAL A 113 10.52 -5.92 -0.22
C VAL A 113 10.22 -7.41 -0.23
N VAL A 114 9.59 -7.88 0.84
CA VAL A 114 9.14 -9.28 1.01
C VAL A 114 7.62 -9.30 1.12
N VAL A 115 6.99 -10.23 0.41
CA VAL A 115 5.53 -10.40 0.39
C VAL A 115 5.19 -11.79 0.88
N GLU A 116 4.33 -11.89 1.89
CA GLU A 116 3.94 -13.16 2.48
C GLU A 116 2.41 -13.27 2.65
N PRO A 117 1.75 -14.30 2.09
CA PRO A 117 2.31 -15.29 1.18
C PRO A 117 2.62 -14.70 -0.22
N PRO A 118 3.59 -15.25 -0.98
CA PRO A 118 3.90 -14.78 -2.33
C PRO A 118 2.84 -15.19 -3.37
N THR A 119 1.89 -16.03 -2.98
CA THR A 119 0.77 -16.49 -3.81
C THR A 119 -0.50 -16.43 -2.99
N ILE A 120 -1.56 -15.87 -3.58
CA ILE A 120 -2.89 -15.83 -2.98
C ILE A 120 -3.90 -16.47 -3.92
N ALA A 121 -4.85 -17.20 -3.34
CA ALA A 121 -5.92 -17.87 -4.06
C ALA A 121 -7.28 -17.40 -3.54
N PHE A 122 -8.22 -17.26 -4.46
CA PHE A 122 -9.56 -16.78 -4.20
C PHE A 122 -10.58 -17.82 -4.67
N THR A 123 -11.54 -18.16 -3.80
CA THR A 123 -12.55 -19.19 -4.08
C THR A 123 -13.69 -18.70 -4.96
N GLY A 124 -13.80 -17.40 -5.17
CA GLY A 124 -14.82 -16.76 -5.98
C GLY A 124 -14.91 -15.26 -5.71
N LYS A 125 -15.95 -14.62 -6.25
CA LYS A 125 -16.20 -13.20 -6.01
C LYS A 125 -16.39 -12.90 -4.53
N TYR A 126 -15.82 -11.78 -4.10
CA TYR A 126 -15.80 -11.27 -2.72
C TYR A 126 -15.04 -12.12 -1.71
N SER A 127 -14.41 -13.23 -2.12
CA SER A 127 -13.43 -13.89 -1.26
C SER A 127 -12.23 -12.96 -1.03
N LYS A 128 -11.66 -13.05 0.18
CA LYS A 128 -10.61 -12.16 0.66
C LYS A 128 -9.35 -12.95 0.96
N ALA A 129 -8.19 -12.37 0.66
CA ALA A 129 -6.88 -12.91 1.01
C ALA A 129 -6.07 -11.85 1.74
N ARG A 130 -5.46 -12.23 2.86
CA ARG A 130 -4.54 -11.38 3.62
C ARG A 130 -3.12 -11.65 3.17
N PHE A 131 -2.31 -10.61 3.15
CA PHE A 131 -0.88 -10.71 2.93
C PHE A 131 -0.18 -9.56 3.64
N ASP A 132 1.07 -9.82 3.99
CA ASP A 132 1.97 -8.86 4.62
C ASP A 132 3.01 -8.42 3.60
N VAL A 133 3.35 -7.13 3.61
CA VAL A 133 4.42 -6.54 2.80
C VAL A 133 5.44 -5.94 3.76
N THR A 134 6.59 -6.59 3.89
CA THR A 134 7.72 -6.05 4.66
C THR A 134 8.60 -5.25 3.71
N VAL A 135 8.79 -3.97 4.02
CA VAL A 135 9.69 -3.07 3.30
C VAL A 135 10.85 -2.73 4.24
N GLU A 136 12.06 -3.02 3.79
CA GLU A 136 13.31 -2.72 4.47
C GLU A 136 14.13 -1.83 3.54
N VAL A 137 14.56 -0.68 4.05
CA VAL A 137 15.37 0.30 3.32
C VAL A 137 16.66 0.51 4.09
N ASP A 138 17.78 0.36 3.40
CA ASP A 138 19.12 0.64 3.92
C ASP A 138 19.78 1.69 3.00
N ILE A 139 20.02 2.88 3.54
CA ILE A 139 20.64 4.01 2.83
C ILE A 139 22.16 4.08 3.01
N GLY A 140 22.73 3.24 3.89
CA GLY A 140 24.13 3.25 4.27
C GLY A 140 24.65 4.63 4.73
N ASP A 141 25.97 4.79 4.78
CA ASP A 141 26.65 6.02 5.23
C ASP A 141 26.50 7.22 4.28
N ALA A 142 25.88 7.02 3.10
CA ALA A 142 25.75 8.08 2.09
C ALA A 142 24.74 9.16 2.49
N GLY A 143 23.86 8.86 3.45
CA GLY A 143 22.76 9.75 3.87
C GLY A 143 21.73 9.99 2.74
N PRO A 144 20.57 10.56 3.05
CA PRO A 144 19.60 10.90 2.04
C PRO A 144 20.10 12.07 1.18
N THR A 145 20.11 11.88 -0.14
CA THR A 145 20.50 12.93 -1.12
C THR A 145 19.30 13.75 -1.61
N SER A 146 18.08 13.33 -1.29
CA SER A 146 16.82 14.04 -1.55
C SER A 146 15.69 13.53 -0.64
N ASP A 147 14.55 14.24 -0.62
CA ASP A 147 13.36 13.88 0.17
C ASP A 147 12.82 12.48 -0.19
N ILE A 148 12.99 12.07 -1.45
CA ILE A 148 12.71 10.70 -1.90
C ILE A 148 14.01 9.92 -1.91
N VAL A 149 14.04 8.83 -1.15
CA VAL A 149 15.18 7.93 -1.12
C VAL A 149 15.10 6.99 -2.33
N SER A 150 13.94 6.34 -2.52
CA SER A 150 13.73 5.39 -3.61
C SER A 150 12.26 4.99 -3.74
N TYR A 151 11.88 4.35 -4.86
CA TYR A 151 10.53 3.82 -5.05
C TYR A 151 10.54 2.52 -5.87
N GLY A 152 9.50 1.72 -5.68
CA GLY A 152 9.27 0.44 -6.35
C GLY A 152 7.78 0.13 -6.51
N TYR A 153 7.48 -1.11 -6.90
CA TYR A 153 6.11 -1.58 -7.10
C TYR A 153 5.93 -3.01 -6.62
N LEU A 154 4.81 -3.25 -5.93
CA LEU A 154 4.23 -4.58 -5.77
C LEU A 154 3.22 -4.82 -6.90
N ILE A 155 3.30 -5.96 -7.56
CA ILE A 155 2.42 -6.34 -8.66
C ILE A 155 1.85 -7.73 -8.37
N TRP A 156 0.53 -7.86 -8.39
CA TRP A 156 -0.16 -9.15 -8.42
C TRP A 156 -0.52 -9.49 -9.86
N ASN A 157 0.07 -10.56 -10.38
CA ASN A 157 -0.24 -11.09 -11.71
C ASN A 157 -1.16 -12.30 -11.57
N GLU A 158 -2.29 -12.26 -12.27
CA GLU A 158 -3.21 -13.39 -12.33
C GLU A 158 -2.59 -14.56 -13.10
N VAL A 159 -2.69 -15.76 -12.52
CA VAL A 159 -2.24 -17.00 -13.15
C VAL A 159 -3.22 -17.39 -14.26
N ASN A 160 -2.71 -17.57 -15.48
CA ASN A 160 -3.50 -17.89 -16.67
C ASN A 160 -4.62 -16.88 -16.98
N GLY A 161 -4.45 -15.63 -16.54
CA GLY A 161 -5.41 -14.56 -16.74
C GLY A 161 -4.77 -13.27 -17.25
N MET A 162 -5.50 -12.17 -17.18
CA MET A 162 -5.08 -10.87 -17.72
C MET A 162 -5.04 -9.77 -16.66
N HIS A 163 -5.56 -10.02 -15.45
CA HIS A 163 -5.57 -9.01 -14.41
C HIS A 163 -4.17 -8.79 -13.85
N VAL A 164 -3.79 -7.51 -13.75
CA VAL A 164 -2.54 -7.04 -13.17
C VAL A 164 -2.86 -5.91 -12.19
N VAL A 165 -2.64 -6.16 -10.91
CA VAL A 165 -2.94 -5.20 -9.84
C VAL A 165 -1.62 -4.66 -9.30
N ARG A 166 -1.40 -3.35 -9.42
CA ARG A 166 -0.12 -2.72 -9.08
C ARG A 166 -0.28 -1.70 -7.96
N SER A 167 0.59 -1.80 -6.96
CA SER A 167 0.70 -0.89 -5.82
C SER A 167 2.08 -0.23 -5.78
N PRO A 168 2.18 1.11 -5.79
CA PRO A 168 3.44 1.81 -5.55
C PRO A 168 3.98 1.60 -4.13
N ILE A 169 5.30 1.54 -4.02
CA ILE A 169 6.08 1.48 -2.78
C ILE A 169 7.01 2.69 -2.79
N VAL A 170 6.97 3.54 -1.78
CA VAL A 170 7.86 4.72 -1.69
C VAL A 170 8.64 4.68 -0.38
N ALA A 171 9.94 4.99 -0.46
CA ALA A 171 10.79 5.31 0.67
C ALA A 171 11.15 6.81 0.62
N ALA A 172 10.85 7.53 1.69
CA ALA A 172 11.10 8.96 1.80
C ALA A 172 11.64 9.30 3.19
N CYS A 173 12.32 10.43 3.32
CA CYS A 173 12.72 10.94 4.63
C CYS A 173 11.58 11.72 5.26
N ALA A 174 11.41 11.56 6.58
CA ALA A 174 10.53 12.46 7.32
C ALA A 174 11.14 13.88 7.30
N PRO A 175 10.31 14.93 7.12
CA PRO A 175 10.76 16.32 7.25
C PRO A 175 11.12 16.70 8.69
#